data_AF-A0A3D2S610-F1
#
_entry.id   AF-A0A3D2S610-F1
#
_cell.length_a   1.000
_cell.length_b   1.000
_cell.length_c   1.000
_cell.angle_alpha   90.00
_cell.angle_beta   90.00
_cell.angle_gamma   90.00
#
_symmetry.space_group_name_H-M   'P 1'
#
loop_
_entity.id
_entity.type
_entity.pdbx_description
1 polymer ?
#
loop_
_entity_poly.entity_id
_entity_poly.type
_entity_poly.pdbx_seq_one_letter_code
_entity_poly.pdbx_strand_id
1 'polypeptide(L)'
;MAKGKKRQQYIVVLRTLEGDLVFYPYRVNKFILPLIGLGLMRVSGFVLGLLIGIALDCQFIPKARERRMPDLKIAFLMCGVYVMQRNSGFERLPVQEIIKRFNLFLGETFIKPRLRFLESLSHQRIQIEAACDQIREQASMAEKQWLINALRTMNQHPELSRRMGEATIRQVGERIGLVYRSRQSQQQTRPYTPPPVDRETQLLAQLGLKKGVDRETAKKAYYALAKQYHPDRNNHSPESAARFRAVKEAWEALQQLKGWK
;
A
#
# COMPACT_ATOMS: atom_id res chain seq x y z
N MET A 1 -19.57 3.17 -37.06
CA MET A 1 -18.68 4.10 -37.79
C MET A 1 -17.39 4.32 -36.99
N ALA A 2 -16.34 3.56 -37.25
CA ALA A 2 -15.03 3.79 -36.64
C ALA A 2 -14.27 4.83 -37.47
N LYS A 3 -14.06 6.04 -36.93
CA LYS A 3 -13.21 7.06 -37.55
C LYS A 3 -11.80 6.49 -37.68
N GLY A 4 -11.39 6.14 -38.91
CA GLY A 4 -10.03 5.76 -39.24
C GLY A 4 -9.07 6.88 -38.85
N LYS A 5 -8.27 6.66 -37.80
CA LYS A 5 -7.20 7.55 -37.36
C LYS A 5 -6.17 7.63 -38.50
N LYS A 6 -6.16 8.72 -39.28
CA LYS A 6 -5.19 8.95 -40.36
C LYS A 6 -3.79 8.72 -39.79
N ARG A 7 -3.10 7.65 -40.24
CA ARG A 7 -1.69 7.41 -39.91
C ARG A 7 -0.90 8.57 -40.52
N GLN A 8 -0.39 9.47 -39.69
CA GLN A 8 0.55 10.48 -40.17
C GLN A 8 1.78 9.75 -40.72
N GLN A 9 2.05 9.94 -42.00
CA GLN A 9 3.26 9.42 -42.65
C GLN A 9 4.45 10.20 -42.13
N TYR A 10 5.49 9.47 -41.76
CA TYR A 10 6.73 10.02 -41.25
C TYR A 10 7.92 9.25 -41.81
N ILE A 11 9.08 9.90 -41.84
CA ILE A 11 10.33 9.32 -42.32
C ILE A 11 11.24 9.13 -41.11
N VAL A 12 11.76 7.92 -40.90
CA VAL A 12 12.74 7.67 -39.84
C VAL A 12 14.10 8.19 -40.31
N VAL A 13 14.61 9.22 -39.65
CA VAL A 13 15.89 9.87 -39.99
C VAL A 13 17.05 9.14 -39.34
N LEU A 14 16.89 8.78 -38.06
CA LEU A 14 17.92 8.11 -37.29
C LEU A 14 17.27 7.03 -36.43
N ARG A 15 17.82 5.82 -36.46
CA ARG A 15 17.46 4.76 -35.51
C ARG A 15 18.52 4.71 -34.41
N THR A 16 18.10 4.92 -33.18
CA THR A 16 18.97 4.75 -32.00
C THR A 16 18.48 3.58 -31.15
N LEU A 17 19.28 3.21 -30.14
CA LEU A 17 18.90 2.21 -29.13
C LEU A 17 17.75 2.69 -28.23
N GLU A 18 17.65 4.00 -27.99
CA GLU A 18 16.68 4.60 -27.07
C GLU A 18 15.37 5.01 -27.76
N GLY A 19 15.41 5.19 -29.09
CA GLY A 19 14.24 5.57 -29.88
C GLY A 19 14.56 5.87 -31.34
N ASP A 20 13.54 6.27 -32.08
CA ASP A 20 13.69 6.67 -33.46
C ASP A 20 13.52 8.19 -33.57
N LEU A 21 14.48 8.87 -34.20
CA LEU A 21 14.31 10.24 -34.63
C LEU A 21 13.51 10.23 -35.92
N VAL A 22 12.37 10.90 -35.89
CA VAL A 22 11.38 10.83 -36.95
C VAL A 22 11.11 12.22 -37.50
N PHE A 23 11.11 12.35 -38.82
CA PHE A 23 10.79 13.58 -39.54
C PHE A 23 9.39 13.52 -40.14
N TYR A 24 8.62 14.58 -39.93
CA TYR A 24 7.27 14.72 -40.48
C TYR A 24 7.28 15.62 -41.72
N PRO A 25 7.30 15.05 -42.94
CA PRO A 25 7.43 15.85 -44.17
C PRO A 25 6.23 16.76 -44.44
N TYR A 26 5.08 16.49 -43.83
CA TYR A 26 3.84 17.24 -44.05
C TYR A 26 3.53 18.29 -42.96
N ARG A 27 4.44 18.50 -41.99
CA ARG A 27 4.31 19.65 -41.08
C ARG A 27 4.73 20.95 -41.79
N VAL A 28 4.14 22.05 -41.34
CA VAL A 28 4.24 23.36 -42.00
C VAL A 28 5.38 24.24 -41.46
N ASN A 29 6.04 23.84 -40.37
CA ASN A 29 6.98 24.71 -39.65
C ASN A 29 8.17 25.12 -40.53
N LYS A 30 8.68 24.19 -41.36
CA LYS A 30 9.74 24.46 -42.35
C LYS A 30 9.39 25.46 -43.44
N PHE A 31 8.10 25.80 -43.63
CA PHE A 31 7.66 26.81 -44.59
C PHE A 31 7.33 28.15 -43.91
N ILE A 32 6.80 28.11 -42.69
CA ILE A 32 6.37 29.31 -41.94
C ILE A 32 7.58 30.07 -41.39
N LEU A 33 8.51 29.37 -40.74
CA LEU A 33 9.63 30.01 -40.05
C LEU A 33 10.66 30.71 -40.96
N PRO A 34 10.98 30.22 -42.18
CA PRO A 34 11.80 30.97 -43.12
C PRO A 34 11.17 32.30 -43.53
N LEU A 35 9.84 32.34 -43.72
CA LEU A 35 9.12 33.56 -44.09
C LEU A 35 9.13 34.60 -42.97
N ILE A 36 8.95 34.15 -41.72
CA ILE A 36 9.08 35.01 -40.54
C ILE A 36 10.52 35.51 -40.40
N GLY A 37 11.50 34.63 -40.57
CA GLY A 37 12.92 34.97 -40.51
C GLY A 37 13.34 35.95 -41.60
N LEU A 38 12.79 35.83 -42.81
CA LEU A 38 13.02 36.76 -43.92
C LEU A 38 12.59 38.20 -43.54
N GLY A 39 11.49 38.35 -42.81
CA GLY A 39 11.03 39.66 -42.33
C GLY A 39 11.96 40.29 -41.27
N LEU A 40 12.60 39.48 -40.43
CA LEU A 40 13.42 39.97 -39.32
C LEU A 40 14.88 40.24 -39.71
N MET A 41 15.53 39.30 -40.40
CA MET A 41 16.96 39.36 -40.70
C MET A 41 17.26 39.08 -42.18
N ARG A 42 16.30 39.33 -43.07
CA ARG A 42 16.42 39.15 -44.52
C ARG A 42 16.96 37.75 -44.85
N VAL A 43 18.02 37.65 -45.66
CA VAL A 43 18.57 36.38 -46.13
C VAL A 43 19.08 35.52 -44.97
N SER A 44 19.77 36.11 -44.00
CA SER A 44 20.28 35.36 -42.83
C SER A 44 19.15 34.78 -41.97
N GLY A 45 18.05 35.52 -41.82
CA GLY A 45 16.88 35.05 -41.07
C GLY A 45 16.11 33.97 -41.81
N PHE A 46 16.05 34.02 -43.15
CA PHE A 46 15.45 32.95 -43.96
C PHE A 46 16.19 31.62 -43.76
N VAL A 47 17.52 31.62 -43.82
CA VAL A 47 18.35 30.42 -43.62
C VAL A 47 18.18 29.88 -42.20
N LEU A 48 18.23 30.75 -41.19
CA LEU A 48 18.05 30.34 -39.80
C LEU A 48 16.63 29.78 -39.55
N GLY A 49 15.61 30.43 -40.10
CA GLY A 49 14.22 29.99 -40.02
C GLY A 49 13.99 28.63 -40.70
N LEU A 50 14.68 28.36 -41.80
CA LEU A 50 14.65 27.05 -42.47
C LEU A 50 15.26 25.95 -41.61
N LEU A 51 16.42 26.19 -41.01
CA LEU A 51 17.08 25.21 -40.13
C LEU A 51 16.24 24.90 -38.89
N ILE A 52 15.69 25.92 -38.24
CA ILE A 52 14.82 25.76 -37.06
C ILE A 52 13.52 25.03 -37.46
N GLY A 53 12.92 25.39 -38.60
CA GLY A 53 11.71 24.73 -39.07
C GLY A 53 11.90 23.25 -39.37
N ILE A 54 13.02 22.87 -39.98
CA ILE A 54 13.38 21.44 -40.18
C ILE A 54 13.57 20.73 -38.83
N ALA A 55 14.23 21.38 -37.87
CA ALA A 55 14.45 20.80 -36.55
C ALA A 55 13.14 20.58 -35.77
N LEU A 56 12.16 21.49 -35.89
CA LEU A 56 10.84 21.36 -35.25
C LEU A 56 9.94 20.30 -35.93
N ASP A 57 10.20 20.00 -37.19
CA ASP A 57 9.53 18.92 -37.91
C ASP A 57 10.15 17.55 -37.60
N CYS A 58 11.30 17.52 -36.94
CA CYS A 58 11.84 16.33 -36.29
C CYS A 58 11.24 16.14 -34.89
N GLN A 59 10.85 14.92 -34.57
CA GLN A 59 10.43 14.52 -33.24
C GLN A 59 11.13 13.22 -32.87
N PHE A 60 11.65 13.17 -31.66
CA PHE A 60 12.11 11.92 -31.09
C PHE A 60 10.90 11.11 -30.64
N ILE A 61 10.67 9.96 -31.29
CA ILE A 61 9.69 8.99 -30.83
C ILE A 61 10.47 7.97 -30.00
N PRO A 62 10.36 8.01 -28.66
CA PRO A 62 10.94 6.95 -27.86
C PRO A 62 10.31 5.64 -28.33
N LYS A 63 11.14 4.66 -28.70
CA LYS A 63 10.62 3.31 -28.88
C LYS A 63 10.01 2.96 -27.54
N ALA A 64 8.72 2.61 -27.52
CA ALA A 64 8.16 1.94 -26.35
C ALA A 64 9.15 0.82 -26.06
N ARG A 65 9.82 0.86 -24.90
CA ARG A 65 10.81 -0.14 -24.51
C ARG A 65 10.09 -1.45 -24.69
N GLU A 66 10.35 -2.13 -25.80
CA GLU A 66 9.89 -3.47 -26.03
C GLU A 66 10.72 -4.24 -25.02
N ARG A 67 10.16 -4.32 -23.80
CA ARG A 67 10.76 -5.02 -22.68
C ARG A 67 11.07 -6.37 -23.28
N ARG A 68 12.34 -6.63 -23.54
CA ARG A 68 12.80 -8.01 -23.59
C ARG A 68 12.30 -8.59 -22.27
N MET A 69 11.21 -9.36 -22.35
CA MET A 69 10.67 -10.21 -21.29
C MET A 69 11.40 -11.56 -21.31
N PRO A 70 12.72 -11.57 -21.08
CA PRO A 70 13.35 -12.48 -20.15
C PRO A 70 13.95 -11.61 -19.03
N ASP A 71 13.66 -11.76 -17.73
CA ASP A 71 13.31 -13.01 -17.08
C ASP A 71 12.72 -12.77 -15.68
N LEU A 72 11.80 -11.81 -15.52
CA LEU A 72 11.02 -11.74 -14.27
C LEU A 72 10.27 -13.04 -13.99
N LYS A 73 9.94 -13.82 -15.04
CA LYS A 73 9.31 -15.13 -14.88
C LYS A 73 10.21 -16.14 -14.15
N ILE A 74 11.54 -16.07 -14.29
CA ILE A 74 12.46 -16.90 -13.50
C ILE A 74 12.48 -16.41 -12.04
N ALA A 75 12.47 -15.10 -11.81
CA ALA A 75 12.33 -14.57 -10.46
C ALA A 75 10.98 -14.97 -9.81
N PHE A 76 9.88 -14.93 -10.57
CA PHE A 76 8.58 -15.41 -10.13
C PHE A 76 8.57 -16.91 -9.88
N LEU A 77 9.23 -17.70 -10.74
CA LEU A 77 9.43 -19.13 -10.56
C LEU A 77 10.16 -19.40 -9.25
N MET A 78 11.27 -18.70 -8.99
CA MET A 78 12.02 -18.79 -7.74
C MET A 78 11.14 -18.43 -6.53
N CYS A 79 10.32 -17.39 -6.60
CA CYS A 79 9.34 -17.08 -5.54
C CYS A 79 8.33 -18.21 -5.33
N GLY A 80 7.80 -18.79 -6.42
CA GLY A 80 6.86 -19.91 -6.36
C GLY A 80 7.48 -21.13 -5.68
N VAL A 81 8.68 -21.53 -6.11
CA VAL A 81 9.40 -22.67 -5.52
C VAL A 81 9.76 -22.38 -4.06
N TYR A 82 10.25 -21.18 -3.73
CA TYR A 82 10.58 -20.81 -2.36
C TYR A 82 9.38 -20.92 -1.40
N VAL A 83 8.21 -20.39 -1.80
CA VAL A 83 6.99 -20.50 -0.98
C VAL A 83 6.58 -21.97 -0.84
N MET A 84 6.72 -22.75 -1.91
CA MET A 84 6.33 -24.14 -1.96
C MET A 84 7.28 -25.07 -1.19
N GLN A 85 8.56 -24.70 -1.05
CA GLN A 85 9.49 -25.35 -0.12
C GLN A 85 9.11 -25.07 1.35
N ARG A 86 8.70 -23.84 1.67
CA ARG A 86 8.41 -23.42 3.04
C ARG A 86 7.08 -23.93 3.60
N ASN A 87 6.15 -24.37 2.75
CA ASN A 87 4.87 -24.94 3.17
C ASN A 87 4.76 -26.46 2.96
N SER A 88 5.90 -27.14 2.78
CA SER A 88 6.02 -28.58 2.52
C SER A 88 5.32 -29.06 1.24
N GLY A 89 5.16 -28.21 0.22
CA GLY A 89 4.46 -28.57 -1.00
C GLY A 89 5.16 -29.59 -1.87
N PHE A 90 6.50 -29.59 -1.91
CA PHE A 90 7.26 -30.62 -2.64
C PHE A 90 7.29 -31.98 -1.93
N GLU A 91 7.04 -32.02 -0.63
CA GLU A 91 7.01 -33.27 0.16
C GLU A 91 5.60 -33.89 0.17
N ARG A 92 4.56 -33.06 0.13
CA ARG A 92 3.17 -33.49 0.33
C ARG A 92 2.39 -33.69 -0.95
N LEU A 93 2.70 -32.94 -2.01
CA LEU A 93 1.94 -33.01 -3.26
C LEU A 93 2.56 -33.99 -4.26
N PRO A 94 1.74 -34.70 -5.06
CA PRO A 94 2.23 -35.48 -6.17
C PRO A 94 2.79 -34.57 -7.26
N VAL A 95 3.84 -35.03 -7.96
CA VAL A 95 4.55 -34.27 -9.01
C VAL A 95 3.60 -33.66 -10.05
N GLN A 96 2.56 -34.39 -10.45
CA GLN A 96 1.57 -33.91 -11.43
C GLN A 96 0.81 -32.67 -10.94
N GLU A 97 0.44 -32.64 -9.66
CA GLU A 97 -0.27 -31.50 -9.06
C GLU A 97 0.67 -30.29 -8.92
N ILE A 98 1.95 -30.54 -8.62
CA ILE A 98 2.99 -29.49 -8.61
C ILE A 98 3.12 -28.85 -10.00
N ILE A 99 3.29 -29.66 -11.04
CA ILE A 99 3.41 -29.18 -12.42
C ILE A 99 2.16 -28.38 -12.84
N LYS A 100 0.97 -28.91 -12.52
CA LYS A 100 -0.30 -28.22 -12.79
C LYS A 100 -0.36 -26.84 -12.14
N ARG A 101 0.06 -26.72 -10.88
CA ARG A 101 0.10 -25.44 -10.16
C ARG A 101 1.07 -24.44 -10.78
N PHE A 102 2.27 -24.88 -11.16
CA PHE A 102 3.24 -24.02 -11.84
C PHE A 102 2.78 -23.62 -13.25
N ASN A 103 2.10 -24.52 -13.97
CA ASN A 103 1.48 -24.21 -15.27
C ASN A 103 0.40 -23.14 -15.14
N LEU A 104 -0.46 -23.22 -14.12
CA LEU A 104 -1.47 -22.19 -13.84
C LEU A 104 -0.84 -20.85 -13.44
N PHE A 105 0.32 -20.89 -12.78
CA PHE A 105 1.01 -19.70 -12.30
C PHE A 105 1.78 -18.94 -13.38
N LEU A 106 2.57 -19.63 -14.22
CA LEU A 106 3.48 -19.00 -15.18
C LEU A 106 3.19 -19.33 -16.65
N GLY A 107 2.24 -20.24 -16.89
CA GLY A 107 1.87 -20.77 -18.19
C GLY A 107 2.62 -22.04 -18.53
N GLU A 108 1.92 -23.01 -19.14
CA GLU A 108 2.50 -24.29 -19.57
C GLU A 108 3.67 -24.08 -20.55
N THR A 109 3.56 -23.13 -21.48
CA THR A 109 4.60 -22.83 -22.47
C THR A 109 5.92 -22.37 -21.83
N PHE A 110 5.87 -21.82 -20.62
CA PHE A 110 7.05 -21.40 -19.88
C PHE A 110 7.65 -22.55 -19.04
N ILE A 111 6.79 -23.33 -18.38
CA ILE A 111 7.17 -24.36 -17.40
C ILE A 111 7.59 -25.66 -18.07
N LYS A 112 6.88 -26.12 -19.11
CA LYS A 112 7.15 -27.39 -19.79
C LYS A 112 8.60 -27.55 -20.28
N PRO A 113 9.23 -26.56 -20.94
CA PRO A 113 10.65 -26.66 -21.30
C PRO A 113 11.60 -26.54 -20.11
N ARG A 114 11.12 -26.14 -18.92
CA ARG A 114 11.89 -25.88 -17.71
C ARG A 114 11.60 -26.86 -16.58
N LEU A 115 10.96 -28.01 -16.84
CA LEU A 115 10.63 -28.98 -15.80
C LEU A 115 11.86 -29.50 -15.05
N ARG A 116 12.95 -29.83 -15.77
CA ARG A 116 14.22 -30.22 -15.15
C ARG A 116 14.80 -29.12 -14.28
N PHE A 117 14.65 -27.87 -14.70
CA PHE A 117 15.11 -26.73 -13.92
C PHE A 117 14.26 -26.54 -12.65
N LEU A 118 12.93 -26.63 -12.76
CA LEU A 118 12.01 -26.60 -11.63
C LEU A 118 12.33 -27.71 -10.60
N GLU A 119 12.61 -28.91 -11.08
CA GLU A 119 13.05 -30.05 -10.25
C GLU A 119 14.40 -29.80 -9.58
N SER A 120 15.36 -29.21 -10.29
CA SER A 120 16.65 -28.84 -9.67
C SER A 120 16.46 -27.79 -8.55
N LEU A 121 15.56 -26.83 -8.76
CA LEU A 121 15.25 -25.80 -7.77
C LEU A 121 14.53 -26.35 -6.54
N SER A 122 13.72 -27.41 -6.67
CA SER A 122 13.00 -27.98 -5.52
C SER A 122 13.94 -28.60 -4.49
N HIS A 123 15.10 -29.09 -4.93
CA HIS A 123 16.09 -29.74 -4.07
C HIS A 123 17.17 -28.77 -3.54
N GLN A 124 17.30 -27.58 -4.12
CA GLN A 124 18.29 -26.58 -3.75
C GLN A 124 17.73 -25.56 -2.75
N ARG A 125 18.58 -25.05 -1.85
CA ARG A 125 18.21 -23.90 -1.02
C ARG A 125 18.19 -22.65 -1.90
N ILE A 126 16.99 -22.13 -2.17
CA ILE A 126 16.84 -20.93 -2.99
C ILE A 126 17.20 -19.69 -2.17
N GLN A 127 18.19 -18.94 -2.64
CA GLN A 127 18.43 -17.57 -2.18
C GLN A 127 17.42 -16.65 -2.86
N ILE A 128 16.38 -16.29 -2.10
CA ILE A 128 15.24 -15.52 -2.61
C ILE A 128 15.56 -14.02 -2.70
N GLU A 129 16.63 -13.57 -2.05
CA GLU A 129 17.04 -12.17 -1.94
C GLU A 129 17.25 -11.55 -3.33
N ALA A 130 18.10 -12.16 -4.16
CA ALA A 130 18.38 -11.68 -5.51
C ALA A 130 17.12 -11.65 -6.40
N ALA A 131 16.25 -12.66 -6.26
CA ALA A 131 14.98 -12.72 -6.98
C ALA A 131 14.04 -11.57 -6.56
N CYS A 132 13.92 -11.35 -5.25
CA CYS A 132 13.11 -10.27 -4.69
C CYS A 132 13.65 -8.89 -5.08
N ASP A 133 14.97 -8.69 -5.08
CA ASP A 133 15.61 -7.45 -5.50
C ASP A 133 15.34 -7.17 -6.98
N GLN A 134 15.51 -8.18 -7.83
CA GLN A 134 15.18 -8.08 -9.24
C GLN A 134 13.71 -7.70 -9.47
N ILE A 135 12.77 -8.32 -8.74
CA ILE A 135 11.34 -7.99 -8.82
C ILE A 135 11.09 -6.58 -8.27
N ARG A 136 11.76 -6.19 -7.19
CA ARG A 136 11.61 -4.87 -6.56
C ARG A 136 11.97 -3.75 -7.54
N GLU A 137 13.06 -3.91 -8.27
CA GLU A 137 13.61 -2.91 -9.20
C GLU A 137 12.89 -2.90 -10.55
N GLN A 138 12.50 -4.07 -11.08
CA GLN A 138 12.07 -4.20 -12.47
C GLN A 138 10.54 -4.35 -12.63
N ALA A 139 9.83 -4.85 -11.63
CA ALA A 139 8.39 -5.08 -11.70
C ALA A 139 7.59 -3.81 -11.35
N SER A 140 6.51 -3.57 -12.11
CA SER A 140 5.50 -2.56 -11.79
C SER A 140 4.72 -2.95 -10.52
N MET A 141 4.03 -1.97 -9.91
CA MET A 141 3.18 -2.25 -8.75
C MET A 141 2.07 -3.27 -9.05
N ALA A 142 1.52 -3.25 -10.26
CA ALA A 142 0.53 -4.23 -10.70
C ALA A 142 1.12 -5.65 -10.80
N GLU A 143 2.32 -5.80 -11.34
CA GLU A 143 3.02 -7.08 -11.43
C GLU A 143 3.37 -7.64 -10.05
N LYS A 144 3.80 -6.78 -9.11
CA LYS A 144 4.05 -7.16 -7.71
C LYS A 144 2.77 -7.64 -7.02
N GLN A 145 1.67 -6.91 -7.19
CA GLN A 145 0.37 -7.29 -6.61
C GLN A 145 -0.18 -8.58 -7.21
N TRP A 146 -0.03 -8.74 -8.53
CA TRP A 146 -0.39 -9.97 -9.24
C TRP A 146 0.40 -11.16 -8.71
N LEU A 147 1.73 -11.03 -8.56
CA LEU A 147 2.61 -12.09 -8.05
C LEU A 147 2.12 -12.60 -6.70
N ILE A 148 1.85 -11.71 -5.75
CA ILE A 148 1.38 -12.09 -4.40
C ILE A 148 0.04 -12.82 -4.45
N ASN A 149 -0.89 -12.33 -5.26
CA ASN A 149 -2.19 -12.97 -5.39
C ASN A 149 -2.05 -14.35 -6.07
N ALA A 150 -1.21 -14.46 -7.08
CA ALA A 150 -0.95 -15.70 -7.78
C ALA A 150 -0.23 -16.73 -6.90
N LEU A 151 0.75 -16.31 -6.08
CA LEU A 151 1.38 -17.14 -5.05
C LEU A 151 0.35 -17.62 -4.03
N ARG A 152 -0.59 -16.76 -3.61
CA ARG A 152 -1.67 -17.18 -2.70
C ARG A 152 -2.55 -18.24 -3.34
N THR A 153 -2.98 -18.05 -4.59
CA THR A 153 -3.78 -19.03 -5.34
C THR A 153 -3.03 -20.35 -5.52
N MET A 154 -1.74 -20.32 -5.88
CA MET A 154 -0.90 -21.50 -5.99
C MET A 154 -0.83 -22.29 -4.68
N ASN A 155 -0.90 -21.63 -3.54
CA ASN A 155 -0.78 -22.25 -2.22
C ASN A 155 -2.12 -22.54 -1.54
N GLN A 156 -3.23 -22.42 -2.27
CA GLN A 156 -4.55 -22.92 -1.84
C GLN A 156 -4.62 -24.42 -2.10
N HIS A 157 -4.30 -25.22 -1.07
CA HIS A 157 -4.53 -26.66 -1.05
C HIS A 157 -4.66 -27.16 0.40
N PRO A 158 -5.50 -28.16 0.69
CA PRO A 158 -5.68 -28.70 2.04
C PRO A 158 -4.40 -29.24 2.68
N GLU A 159 -3.53 -29.86 1.89
CA GLU A 159 -2.30 -30.49 2.40
C GLU A 159 -1.16 -29.50 2.66
N LEU A 160 -1.27 -28.27 2.14
CA LEU A 160 -0.25 -27.24 2.31
C LEU A 160 -0.45 -26.49 3.63
N SER A 161 0.65 -26.14 4.30
CA SER A 161 0.56 -25.33 5.52
C SER A 161 0.16 -23.89 5.21
N ARG A 162 -1.13 -23.57 5.39
CA ARG A 162 -1.69 -22.23 5.13
C ARG A 162 -0.99 -21.13 5.94
N ARG A 163 -0.70 -21.41 7.21
CA ARG A 163 -0.03 -20.45 8.11
C ARG A 163 1.39 -20.13 7.65
N MET A 164 2.17 -21.15 7.29
CA MET A 164 3.54 -20.98 6.79
C MET A 164 3.56 -20.36 5.40
N GLY A 165 2.64 -20.78 4.52
CA GLY A 165 2.47 -20.21 3.19
C GLY A 165 2.18 -18.71 3.23
N GLU A 166 1.18 -18.28 4.01
CA GLU A 166 0.84 -16.86 4.15
C GLU A 166 1.97 -16.03 4.79
N ALA A 167 2.66 -16.58 5.80
CA ALA A 167 3.81 -15.90 6.39
C ALA A 167 4.95 -15.71 5.38
N THR A 168 5.24 -16.74 4.59
CA THR A 168 6.29 -16.69 3.56
C THR A 168 5.92 -15.74 2.42
N ILE A 169 4.66 -15.76 1.96
CA ILE A 169 4.17 -14.84 0.93
C ILE A 169 4.24 -13.39 1.41
N ARG A 170 3.91 -13.12 2.68
CA ARG A 170 4.07 -11.79 3.27
C ARG A 170 5.53 -11.34 3.26
N GLN A 171 6.44 -12.22 3.68
CA GLN A 171 7.89 -11.95 3.65
C GLN A 171 8.38 -11.62 2.22
N VAL A 172 7.95 -12.38 1.21
CA VAL A 172 8.25 -12.08 -0.20
C VAL A 172 7.70 -10.71 -0.59
N GLY A 173 6.45 -10.44 -0.23
CA GLY A 173 5.79 -9.17 -0.54
C GLY A 173 6.46 -7.95 0.09
N GLU A 174 6.87 -8.03 1.36
CA GLU A 174 7.66 -6.99 2.03
C GLU A 174 8.99 -6.74 1.30
N ARG A 175 9.70 -7.81 0.91
CA ARG A 175 10.98 -7.69 0.18
C ARG A 175 10.86 -7.10 -1.21
N ILE A 176 9.79 -7.41 -1.94
CA ILE A 176 9.56 -6.80 -3.27
C ILE A 176 9.04 -5.34 -3.18
N GLY A 177 8.90 -4.81 -1.96
CA GLY A 177 8.51 -3.43 -1.70
C GLY A 177 7.00 -3.19 -1.68
N LEU A 178 6.19 -4.22 -1.42
CA LEU A 178 4.77 -4.03 -1.15
C LEU A 178 4.58 -3.67 0.33
N VAL A 179 4.04 -2.48 0.57
CA VAL A 179 3.60 -2.07 1.90
C VAL A 179 2.30 -2.80 2.20
N TYR A 180 2.39 -3.92 2.93
CA TYR A 180 1.21 -4.47 3.58
C TYR A 180 0.87 -3.53 4.71
N ARG A 181 -0.22 -2.77 4.53
CA ARG A 181 -0.90 -2.18 5.68
C ARG A 181 -1.43 -3.36 6.49
N SER A 182 -0.61 -3.85 7.41
CA SER A 182 -0.93 -5.03 8.17
C SER A 182 -2.25 -4.76 8.90
N ARG A 183 -3.19 -5.70 8.86
CA ARG A 183 -4.33 -5.67 9.81
C ARG A 183 -3.82 -5.57 11.25
N GLN A 184 -2.59 -6.02 11.52
CA GLN A 184 -1.91 -5.82 12.79
C GLN A 184 -1.58 -4.35 13.10
N SER A 185 -1.25 -3.51 12.11
CA SER A 185 -1.14 -2.05 12.33
C SER A 185 -2.49 -1.35 12.54
N GLN A 186 -3.62 -1.98 12.19
CA GLN A 186 -4.96 -1.57 12.65
C GLN A 186 -5.37 -2.22 13.99
N GLN A 187 -4.81 -3.38 14.36
CA GLN A 187 -5.06 -4.03 15.66
C GLN A 187 -4.08 -3.59 16.77
N GLN A 188 -3.04 -2.84 16.42
CA GLN A 188 -2.09 -2.25 17.36
C GLN A 188 -2.35 -0.75 17.56
N THR A 189 -3.60 -0.31 17.41
CA THR A 189 -4.16 0.56 18.44
C THR A 189 -4.83 -0.39 19.43
N ARG A 190 -4.09 -0.91 20.41
CA ARG A 190 -4.76 -1.31 21.65
C ARG A 190 -5.56 -0.06 22.05
N PRO A 191 -6.90 -0.11 22.16
CA PRO A 191 -7.62 0.99 22.76
C PRO A 191 -6.89 1.25 24.07
N TYR A 192 -6.41 2.48 24.27
CA TYR A 192 -5.81 2.85 25.53
C TYR A 192 -6.86 2.57 26.59
N THR A 193 -6.71 1.46 27.32
CA THR A 193 -7.47 1.18 28.52
C THR A 193 -6.74 1.95 29.61
N PRO A 194 -7.28 3.08 30.11
CA PRO A 194 -6.69 3.73 31.26
C PRO A 194 -6.52 2.70 32.38
N PRO A 195 -5.44 2.78 33.18
CA PRO A 195 -5.25 1.90 34.31
C PRO A 195 -6.50 1.92 35.20
N PRO A 196 -6.85 0.81 35.89
CA PRO A 196 -8.02 0.76 36.76
C PRO A 196 -8.00 1.94 37.73
N VAL A 197 -8.95 2.86 37.59
CA VAL A 197 -9.05 4.03 38.46
C VAL A 197 -9.43 3.53 39.86
N ASP A 198 -8.64 3.84 40.88
CA ASP A 198 -8.92 3.42 42.25
C ASP A 198 -10.25 4.03 42.75
N ARG A 199 -10.97 3.28 43.60
CA ARG A 199 -12.31 3.63 44.08
C ARG A 199 -12.37 5.04 44.69
N GLU A 200 -11.32 5.45 45.40
CA GLU A 200 -11.18 6.81 45.94
C GLU A 200 -11.21 7.88 44.84
N THR A 201 -10.38 7.72 43.80
CA THR A 201 -10.29 8.67 42.69
C THR A 201 -11.59 8.76 41.91
N GLN A 202 -12.33 7.64 41.75
CA GLN A 202 -13.65 7.65 41.11
C GLN A 202 -14.68 8.46 41.92
N LEU A 203 -14.71 8.28 43.24
CA LEU A 203 -15.62 9.00 44.13
C LEU A 203 -15.29 10.50 44.20
N LEU A 204 -14.01 10.86 44.27
CA LEU A 204 -13.56 12.26 44.21
C LEU A 204 -13.89 12.89 42.86
N ALA A 205 -13.76 12.17 41.75
CA ALA A 205 -14.11 12.66 40.43
C ALA A 205 -15.60 12.97 40.28
N GLN A 206 -16.50 12.21 40.92
CA GLN A 206 -17.94 12.52 40.96
C GLN A 206 -18.24 13.82 41.72
N LEU A 207 -17.35 14.24 42.62
CA LEU A 207 -17.38 15.53 43.31
C LEU A 207 -16.57 16.62 42.58
N GLY A 208 -15.97 16.31 41.42
CA GLY A 208 -15.12 17.23 40.66
C GLY A 208 -13.73 17.46 41.28
N LEU A 209 -13.24 16.52 42.09
CA LEU A 209 -12.00 16.63 42.86
C LEU A 209 -10.94 15.64 42.41
N LYS A 210 -9.68 15.96 42.71
CA LYS A 210 -8.52 15.08 42.47
C LYS A 210 -8.12 14.35 43.75
N LYS A 211 -7.34 13.29 43.61
CA LYS A 211 -6.75 12.55 44.75
C LYS A 211 -5.86 13.48 45.60
N GLY A 212 -5.84 13.27 46.90
CA GLY A 212 -5.06 14.07 47.87
C GLY A 212 -5.79 15.28 48.44
N VAL A 213 -7.08 15.43 48.18
CA VAL A 213 -7.92 16.50 48.74
C VAL A 213 -8.34 16.18 50.18
N ASP A 214 -8.37 17.21 51.02
CA ASP A 214 -8.78 17.14 52.42
C ASP A 214 -10.32 17.13 52.58
N ARG A 215 -10.79 16.76 53.78
CA ARG A 215 -12.22 16.62 54.06
C ARG A 215 -12.99 17.93 53.87
N GLU A 216 -12.43 19.07 54.26
CA GLU A 216 -13.16 20.34 54.20
C GLU A 216 -13.40 20.78 52.77
N THR A 217 -12.37 20.65 51.92
CA THR A 217 -12.49 20.91 50.48
C THR A 217 -13.51 19.96 49.83
N ALA A 218 -13.48 18.67 50.19
CA ALA A 218 -14.45 17.70 49.69
C ALA A 218 -15.90 18.02 50.12
N LYS A 219 -16.08 18.44 51.36
CA LYS A 219 -17.37 18.87 51.91
C LYS A 219 -17.89 20.13 51.22
N LYS A 220 -17.03 21.11 50.95
CA LYS A 220 -17.38 22.34 50.21
C LYS A 220 -17.85 22.03 48.79
N ALA A 221 -17.14 21.15 48.08
CA ALA A 221 -17.51 20.73 46.73
C ALA A 221 -18.86 19.99 46.71
N TYR A 222 -19.08 19.08 47.68
CA TYR A 222 -20.36 18.40 47.84
C TYR A 222 -21.52 19.39 48.00
N TYR A 223 -21.42 20.37 48.90
CA TYR A 223 -22.50 21.35 49.09
C TYR A 223 -22.75 22.21 47.86
N ALA A 224 -21.68 22.61 47.15
CA ALA A 224 -21.81 23.36 45.91
C ALA A 224 -22.61 22.58 44.86
N LEU A 225 -22.25 21.31 44.63
CA LEU A 225 -22.93 20.43 43.68
C LEU A 225 -24.36 20.07 44.13
N ALA A 226 -24.57 19.83 45.42
CA ALA A 226 -25.91 19.56 45.97
C ALA A 226 -26.84 20.76 45.78
N LYS A 227 -26.35 21.98 45.98
CA LYS A 227 -27.11 23.22 45.74
C LYS A 227 -27.33 23.47 44.25
N GLN A 228 -26.39 23.03 43.40
CA GLN A 228 -26.51 23.15 41.94
C GLN A 228 -27.56 22.19 41.37
N TYR A 229 -27.57 20.94 41.81
CA TYR A 229 -28.47 19.89 41.30
C TYR A 229 -29.74 19.71 42.14
N HIS A 230 -30.03 20.63 43.06
CA HIS A 230 -31.23 20.55 43.89
C HIS A 230 -32.49 20.51 43.01
N PRO A 231 -33.44 19.58 43.25
CA PRO A 231 -34.64 19.45 42.42
C PRO A 231 -35.46 20.73 42.35
N ASP A 232 -35.59 21.45 43.47
CA ASP A 232 -36.35 22.72 43.53
C ASP A 232 -35.74 23.84 42.67
N ARG A 233 -34.42 23.82 42.43
CA ARG A 233 -33.73 24.84 41.59
C ARG A 233 -33.70 24.47 40.12
N ASN A 234 -34.05 23.23 39.77
CA ASN A 234 -33.96 22.68 38.42
C ASN A 234 -35.31 22.12 37.94
N ASN A 235 -36.43 22.69 38.40
CA ASN A 235 -37.79 22.31 38.01
C ASN A 235 -38.05 20.80 38.06
N HIS A 236 -37.52 20.11 39.08
CA HIS A 236 -37.63 18.65 39.24
C HIS A 236 -37.16 17.84 38.01
N SER A 237 -36.20 18.37 37.24
CA SER A 237 -35.63 17.66 36.09
C SER A 237 -35.07 16.30 36.52
N PRO A 238 -35.43 15.20 35.80
CA PRO A 238 -34.96 13.85 36.14
C PRO A 238 -33.43 13.73 36.06
N GLU A 239 -32.78 14.52 35.20
CA GLU A 239 -31.31 14.54 35.09
C GLU A 239 -30.67 15.16 36.35
N SER A 240 -31.25 16.25 36.86
CA SER A 240 -30.76 16.89 38.10
C SER A 240 -30.98 15.98 39.32
N ALA A 241 -32.12 15.29 39.38
CA ALA A 241 -32.38 14.30 40.43
C ALA A 241 -31.38 13.14 40.40
N ALA A 242 -31.04 12.63 39.22
CA ALA A 242 -30.03 11.58 39.06
C ALA A 242 -28.62 12.05 39.48
N ARG A 243 -28.20 13.26 39.05
CA ARG A 243 -26.92 13.84 39.45
C ARG A 243 -26.86 14.14 40.95
N PHE A 244 -27.95 14.62 41.55
CA PHE A 244 -28.03 14.85 42.99
C PHE A 244 -27.86 13.56 43.79
N ARG A 245 -28.53 12.47 43.39
CA ARG A 245 -28.38 11.15 44.01
C ARG A 245 -26.94 10.64 43.88
N ALA A 246 -26.37 10.71 42.68
CA ALA A 246 -24.99 10.29 42.44
C ALA A 246 -23.97 11.07 43.30
N VAL A 247 -24.09 12.39 43.38
CA VAL A 247 -23.22 13.25 44.21
C VAL A 247 -23.36 12.91 45.70
N LYS A 248 -24.58 12.60 46.17
CA LYS A 248 -24.84 12.19 47.55
C LYS A 248 -24.21 10.81 47.86
N GLU A 249 -24.46 9.83 47.01
CA GLU A 249 -23.88 8.48 47.16
C GLU A 249 -22.35 8.51 47.10
N ALA A 250 -21.78 9.34 46.22
CA ALA A 250 -20.33 9.54 46.13
C ALA A 250 -19.73 10.06 47.44
N TRP A 251 -20.39 11.07 48.03
CA TRP A 251 -19.96 11.67 49.29
C TRP A 251 -20.05 10.67 50.45
N GLU A 252 -21.17 9.97 50.60
CA GLU A 252 -21.35 8.95 51.66
C GLU A 252 -20.33 7.81 51.54
N ALA A 253 -20.12 7.30 50.33
CA ALA A 253 -19.13 6.25 50.08
C ALA A 253 -17.69 6.75 50.29
N LEU A 254 -17.40 8.01 49.97
CA LEU A 254 -16.09 8.62 50.22
C LEU A 254 -15.84 8.80 51.72
N GLN A 255 -16.85 9.21 52.49
CA GLN A 255 -16.75 9.31 53.95
C GLN A 255 -16.46 7.95 54.60
N GLN A 256 -17.14 6.89 54.16
CA GLN A 256 -16.89 5.52 54.63
C GLN A 256 -15.47 5.05 54.26
N LEU A 257 -15.04 5.29 53.03
CA LEU A 257 -13.73 4.87 52.54
C LEU A 257 -12.57 5.57 53.29
N LYS A 258 -12.72 6.86 53.60
CA LYS A 258 -11.71 7.68 54.29
C LYS A 258 -11.84 7.69 55.82
N GLY A 259 -12.90 7.12 56.38
CA GLY A 259 -13.18 7.17 57.83
C GLY A 259 -13.53 8.57 58.33
N TRP A 260 -14.09 9.43 57.49
CA TRP A 260 -14.49 10.79 57.86
C TRP A 260 -15.80 10.80 58.63
N LYS A 261 -15.72 10.93 59.96
CA LYS A 261 -16.87 11.08 60.87
C LYS A 261 -17.46 12.47 60.80
#